data_AF-A0A354AYM8-F1
#
_entry.id   AF-A0A354AYM8-F1
#
_cell.length_a   1.000
_cell.length_b   1.000
_cell.length_c   1.000
_cell.angle_alpha   90.00
_cell.angle_beta   90.00
_cell.angle_gamma   90.00
#
_symmetry.space_group_name_H-M   'P 1'
#
loop_
_entity.id
_entity.type
_entity.pdbx_description
1 polymer ?
#
loop_
_entity_poly.entity_id
_entity_poly.type
_entity_poly.pdbx_seq_one_letter_code
_entity_poly.pdbx_strand_id
1 'polypeptide(L)' 'QLPAEVFRAKGILWFKESERRHIFHLAGKRFSIDDSDWPAERKNQIVLIGKNLDHAKLRQCLQACVAKNAGKGFG' A
#
# COMPACT_ATOMS: atom_id res chain seq x y z
N GLN A 1 -5.72 -6.40 -8.27
CA GLN A 1 -4.56 -7.27 -8.60
C GLN A 1 -3.45 -6.38 -9.16
N LEU A 2 -2.20 -6.55 -8.72
CA LEU A 2 -1.08 -5.81 -9.29
C LEU A 2 -0.71 -6.38 -10.67
N PRO A 3 -0.34 -5.54 -11.65
CA PRO A 3 0.07 -6.00 -12.98
C PRO A 3 1.29 -6.93 -12.90
N ALA A 4 1.40 -7.90 -13.82
CA ALA A 4 2.51 -8.86 -13.86
C ALA A 4 3.88 -8.19 -14.11
N GLU A 5 3.84 -6.97 -14.65
CA GLU A 5 4.96 -6.10 -14.93
C GLU A 5 5.63 -5.56 -13.66
N VAL A 6 4.92 -5.57 -12.51
CA VAL A 6 5.45 -5.20 -11.20
C VAL A 6 6.08 -6.43 -10.55
N PHE A 7 7.42 -6.51 -10.58
CA PHE A 7 8.15 -7.63 -10.00
C PHE A 7 8.57 -7.40 -8.54
N ARG A 8 8.60 -6.13 -8.09
CA ARG A 8 8.89 -5.76 -6.71
C ARG A 8 8.02 -4.60 -6.27
N ALA A 9 7.57 -4.63 -5.03
CA ALA A 9 6.96 -3.49 -4.39
C ALA A 9 7.24 -3.49 -2.90
N LYS A 10 7.32 -2.30 -2.32
CA LYS A 10 7.37 -2.11 -0.87
C LYS A 10 6.50 -0.93 -0.51
N GLY A 11 5.94 -0.95 0.68
CA GLY A 11 5.29 0.25 1.16
C GLY A 11 4.77 0.16 2.57
N ILE A 12 4.34 1.32 3.03
CA ILE A 12 3.68 1.54 4.29
C ILE A 12 2.20 1.74 3.96
N LEU A 13 1.35 0.91 4.57
CA LEU A 13 -0.09 0.97 4.44
C LEU A 13 -0.70 1.38 5.78
N TRP A 14 -1.67 2.26 5.70
CA TRP A 14 -2.53 2.68 6.78
C TRP A 14 -3.95 2.23 6.45
N PHE A 15 -4.41 1.17 7.12
CA PHE A 15 -5.76 0.66 6.96
C PHE A 15 -6.73 1.39 7.87
N LYS A 16 -7.98 1.53 7.42
CA LYS A 16 -9.04 2.21 8.19
C LYS A 16 -9.35 1.44 9.47
N GLU A 17 -9.24 0.12 9.43
CA GLU A 17 -9.56 -0.83 10.50
C GLU A 17 -8.37 -1.07 11.45
N SER A 18 -7.22 -0.44 11.21
CA SER A 18 -6.01 -0.67 12.01
C SER A 18 -5.32 0.62 12.43
N GLU A 19 -5.02 0.68 13.73
CA GLU A 19 -4.18 1.72 14.33
C GLU A 19 -2.68 1.52 14.01
N ARG A 20 -2.29 0.31 13.58
CA ARG A 20 -0.89 -0.09 13.37
C ARG A 20 -0.38 0.35 12.00
N ARG A 21 0.94 0.45 11.90
CA ARG A 21 1.66 0.68 10.64
C ARG A 21 1.95 -0.67 9.98
N HIS A 22 1.44 -0.86 8.76
CA HIS A 22 1.61 -2.09 8.01
C HIS A 22 2.70 -1.94 6.96
N ILE A 23 3.81 -2.64 7.10
CA ILE A 23 4.90 -2.63 6.13
C ILE A 23 4.72 -3.82 5.20
N PHE A 24 4.33 -3.57 3.96
CA PHE A 24 4.17 -4.63 2.97
C PHE A 24 5.42 -4.78 2.11
N HIS A 25 5.68 -6.02 1.73
CA HIS A 25 6.77 -6.43 0.87
C HIS A 25 6.26 -7.37 -0.21
N LEU A 26 6.54 -7.06 -1.47
CA LEU A 26 6.28 -7.91 -2.62
C LEU A 26 7.58 -8.11 -3.39
N ALA A 27 7.95 -9.37 -3.64
CA ALA A 27 9.08 -9.73 -4.50
C ALA A 27 8.74 -11.01 -5.28
N GLY A 28 8.57 -10.87 -6.60
CA GLY A 28 8.10 -11.94 -7.47
C GLY A 28 6.73 -12.45 -7.00
N LYS A 29 6.67 -13.73 -6.64
CA LYS A 29 5.43 -14.38 -6.15
C LYS A 29 5.26 -14.32 -4.62
N ARG A 30 6.21 -13.73 -3.89
CA ARG A 30 6.20 -13.68 -2.42
C ARG A 30 5.64 -12.35 -1.94
N PHE A 31 4.68 -12.43 -1.03
CA PHE A 31 4.07 -11.30 -0.35
C PHE A 31 4.18 -11.49 1.16
N SER A 32 4.60 -10.45 1.87
CA SER A 32 4.54 -10.39 3.34
C SER A 32 4.05 -9.03 3.81
N ILE A 33 3.49 -9.01 5.01
CA ILE A 33 3.07 -7.80 5.71
C ILE A 33 3.51 -7.90 7.17
N ASP A 34 4.16 -6.86 7.65
CA ASP A 34 4.70 -6.79 9.01
C ASP A 34 4.10 -5.60 9.75
N ASP A 35 3.68 -5.80 10.99
CA ASP A 35 3.08 -4.76 11.82
C ASP A 35 4.13 -4.04 12.66
N SER A 36 4.04 -2.72 12.71
CA SER A 36 4.91 -1.89 13.57
C SER A 36 4.17 -0.68 14.11
N ASP A 37 4.77 0.00 15.07
CA ASP A 37 4.28 1.29 15.54
C ASP A 37 4.60 2.41 14.55
N TRP A 38 3.78 3.46 14.60
CA TRP A 38 4.01 4.68 13.83
C TRP A 38 5.09 5.54 14.51
N PRO A 39 6.22 5.82 13.85
CA PRO A 39 7.23 6.72 14.40
C PRO A 39 6.89 8.20 14.23
N ALA A 40 5.90 8.53 13.39
CA ALA A 40 5.50 9.87 13.00
C ALA A 40 4.04 9.87 12.50
N GLU A 41 3.63 10.95 11.83
CA GLU A 41 2.30 11.06 11.22
C GLU A 41 1.97 9.88 10.28
N ARG A 42 0.73 9.38 10.40
CA ARG A 42 0.23 8.25 9.62
C ARG A 42 0.15 8.64 8.14
N LYS A 43 0.81 7.88 7.28
CA LYS A 43 0.78 8.10 5.83
C LYS A 43 0.95 6.80 5.06
N ASN A 44 0.35 6.78 3.88
CA ASN A 44 0.58 5.73 2.89
C ASN A 44 1.78 6.11 2.01
N GLN A 45 2.74 5.20 1.85
CA GLN A 45 3.87 5.39 0.94
C GLN A 45 4.18 4.08 0.25
N ILE A 46 4.21 4.06 -1.08
CA ILE A 46 4.39 2.83 -1.84
C ILE A 46 5.41 3.08 -2.95
N VAL A 47 6.32 2.13 -3.14
CA VAL A 47 7.26 2.07 -4.25
C VAL A 47 6.94 0.81 -5.05
N LEU A 48 6.70 0.97 -6.35
CA LEU A 48 6.48 -0.10 -7.31
C LEU A 48 7.68 -0.16 -8.27
N ILE A 49 8.21 -1.34 -8.53
CA ILE A 49 9.35 -1.56 -9.41
C ILE A 49 8.95 -2.61 -10.46
N GLY A 50 9.05 -2.22 -11.72
CA GLY A 50 8.56 -3.00 -12.85
C GLY A 50 9.08 -2.51 -14.19
N LYS A 51 8.64 -3.14 -15.28
CA LYS A 51 8.97 -2.74 -16.67
C LYS A 51 7.71 -2.26 -17.38
N ASN A 52 7.80 -1.23 -18.22
CA ASN A 52 6.68 -0.70 -19.00
C ASN A 52 5.42 -0.42 -18.15
N LEU A 53 5.64 0.15 -16.96
CA LEU A 53 4.55 0.43 -16.03
C LEU A 53 3.65 1.52 -16.60
N ASP A 54 2.34 1.31 -16.55
CA ASP A 54 1.36 2.37 -16.79
C ASP A 54 1.15 3.13 -15.48
N HIS A 55 1.86 4.24 -15.33
CA HIS A 55 1.83 5.05 -14.11
C HIS A 55 0.44 5.63 -13.83
N ALA A 56 -0.31 6.01 -14.88
CA ALA A 56 -1.63 6.60 -14.73
C ALA A 56 -2.62 5.57 -14.20
N LYS A 57 -2.66 4.39 -14.82
CA LYS A 57 -3.50 3.28 -14.39
C LYS A 57 -3.15 2.81 -12.98
N LEU A 58 -1.87 2.65 -12.68
CA LEU A 58 -1.42 2.26 -11.33
C LEU A 58 -1.86 3.29 -10.28
N ARG A 59 -1.71 4.57 -10.57
CA ARG A 59 -2.13 5.64 -9.65
C ARG A 59 -3.64 5.66 -9.47
N GLN A 60 -4.42 5.48 -10.54
CA GLN A 60 -5.87 5.38 -10.46
C GLN A 60 -6.31 4.19 -9.60
N CYS A 61 -5.71 3.01 -9.79
CA CYS A 61 -5.99 1.83 -8.96
C CYS A 61 -5.69 2.09 -7.48
N LEU A 62 -4.58 2.77 -7.17
CA LEU A 62 -4.24 3.11 -5.78
C LEU A 62 -5.22 4.15 -5.19
N GLN A 63 -5.59 5.17 -5.96
CA GLN A 63 -6.56 6.18 -5.54
C GLN A 63 -7.94 5.60 -5.24
N ALA A 64 -8.37 4.59 -6.02
CA ALA A 64 -9.63 3.88 -5.78
C ALA A 64 -9.65 3.15 -4.43
N CYS A 65 -8.48 2.79 -3.88
CA CYS A 65 -8.34 2.14 -2.58
C CYS A 65 -8.26 3.11 -1.39
N VAL A 66 -8.14 4.43 -1.62
CA VAL A 66 -8.01 5.40 -0.53
C VAL A 66 -9.36 5.55 0.17
N ALA A 67 -9.39 5.22 1.46
CA ALA A 67 -10.59 5.38 2.27
C ALA A 67 -10.96 6.86 2.40
N LYS A 68 -12.22 7.20 2.05
CA LYS A 68 -12.76 8.57 2.17
C LYS A 68 -12.86 9.06 3.63
N ASN A 69 -12.91 8.14 4.58
CA ASN A 69 -13.09 8.39 6.01
C ASN A 69 -11.98 7.68 6.82
N ALA A 70 -10.72 8.04 6.60
CA ALA A 70 -9.61 7.50 7.37
C ALA A 70 -9.72 7.95 8.84
N GLY A 71 -9.65 7.01 9.79
CA GLY A 71 -9.62 7.31 11.23
C GLY A 71 -10.98 7.42 11.94
N LYS A 72 -12.12 7.29 11.24
CA LYS A 72 -13.39 6.96 11.92
C LYS A 72 -13.49 5.44 11.97
N GLY A 73 -13.11 4.87 13.12
CA GLY A 73 -13.55 3.53 13.51
C GLY A 73 -15.09 3.44 13.39
N PHE A 74 -15.61 2.22 13.35
CA PHE A 74 -17.07 2.03 13.34
C PHE A 74 -17.66 2.81 14.51
N GLY A 75 -18.52 3.80 14.18
CA GLY A 75 -19.42 4.37 15.17
C GLY A 75 -20.42 3.32 15.60
#